data_AF-A0A515A203-F1
#
_entry.id   AF-A0A515A203-F1
#
_cell.length_a   1.000
_cell.length_b   1.000
_cell.length_c   1.000
_cell.angle_alpha   90.00
_cell.angle_beta   90.00
_cell.angle_gamma   90.00
#
_symmetry.space_group_name_H-M   'P 1'
#
loop_
_entity.id
_entity.type
_entity.pdbx_description
1 polymer ?
#
loop_
_entity_poly.entity_id
_entity_poly.type
_entity_poly.pdbx_seq_one_letter_code
_entity_poly.pdbx_strand_id
1 'polypeptide(L)'
;MRKRTNLMISESSPSHLLKEYIQFLSYNRAIFPGIKPRPWGQDFSRSELDLIQLELSRLVDRANDKTDQLLIRTFNRLGQPGFHLHWFVIQFQADIVRLLTPSIDLSTLYDPVLAAVSLTIEQVEYL
;
A
#
# COMPACT_ATOMS: atom_id res chain seq x y z
N MET A 1 -2.38 -13.84 -40.76
CA MET A 1 -3.20 -13.87 -39.53
C MET A 1 -2.32 -14.25 -38.35
N ARG A 2 -1.86 -13.27 -37.54
CA ARG A 2 -1.17 -13.55 -36.27
C ARG A 2 -2.24 -13.57 -35.17
N LYS A 3 -2.44 -14.73 -34.55
CA LYS A 3 -3.27 -14.86 -33.34
C LYS A 3 -2.67 -13.95 -32.27
N ARG A 4 -3.39 -12.89 -31.90
CA ARG A 4 -3.08 -12.09 -30.71
C ARG A 4 -3.23 -13.02 -29.51
N THR A 5 -2.11 -13.42 -28.94
CA THR A 5 -2.03 -14.01 -27.61
C THR A 5 -2.65 -13.03 -26.63
N ASN A 6 -3.83 -13.39 -26.10
CA ASN A 6 -4.41 -12.79 -24.90
C ASN A 6 -3.48 -13.08 -23.73
N LEU A 7 -2.40 -12.31 -23.64
CA LEU A 7 -1.67 -12.11 -22.40
C LEU A 7 -2.44 -11.01 -21.67
N MET A 8 -3.44 -11.42 -20.89
CA MET A 8 -3.87 -10.61 -19.74
C MET A 8 -2.72 -10.61 -18.72
N ILE A 9 -1.64 -9.90 -19.06
CA ILE A 9 -0.80 -9.28 -18.05
C ILE A 9 -1.74 -8.27 -17.43
N SER A 10 -2.19 -8.53 -16.21
CA SER A 10 -2.88 -7.53 -15.41
C SER A 10 -2.07 -6.23 -15.52
N GLU A 11 -2.60 -5.20 -16.17
CA GLU A 11 -1.99 -3.85 -16.25
C GLU A 11 -1.99 -3.16 -14.86
N SER A 12 -1.97 -3.95 -13.79
CA SER A 12 -1.86 -3.50 -12.43
C SER A 12 -0.42 -3.06 -12.21
N SER A 13 -0.23 -1.77 -11.92
CA SER A 13 1.06 -1.26 -11.51
C SER A 13 1.62 -2.08 -10.32
N PRO A 14 2.94 -2.15 -10.12
CA PRO A 14 3.52 -2.88 -8.99
C PRO A 14 2.91 -2.47 -7.63
N SER A 15 2.59 -1.18 -7.45
CA SER A 15 1.89 -0.68 -6.27
C SER A 15 0.45 -1.20 -6.16
N HIS A 16 -0.28 -1.35 -7.26
CA HIS A 16 -1.61 -1.96 -7.26
C HIS A 16 -1.53 -3.45 -6.90
N LEU A 17 -0.59 -4.19 -7.49
CA LEU A 17 -0.35 -5.60 -7.17
C LEU A 17 0.01 -5.80 -5.70
N LEU A 18 0.86 -4.94 -5.13
CA LEU A 18 1.18 -5.00 -3.71
C LEU A 18 -0.05 -4.73 -2.83
N LYS A 19 -0.89 -3.75 -3.18
CA LYS A 19 -2.15 -3.48 -2.46
C LYS A 19 -3.10 -4.66 -2.55
N GLU A 20 -3.25 -5.26 -3.72
CA GLU A 20 -4.06 -6.46 -3.94
C GLU A 20 -3.53 -7.66 -3.13
N TYR A 21 -2.22 -7.84 -3.08
CA TYR A 21 -1.55 -8.89 -2.30
C TYR A 21 -1.78 -8.72 -0.78
N ILE A 22 -1.63 -7.50 -0.27
CA ILE A 22 -1.96 -7.16 1.13
C ILE A 22 -3.45 -7.46 1.41
N GLN A 23 -4.33 -7.05 0.49
CA GLN A 23 -5.77 -7.26 0.60
C GLN A 23 -6.14 -8.76 0.57
N PHE A 24 -5.44 -9.56 -0.24
CA PHE A 24 -5.59 -11.01 -0.32
C PHE A 24 -5.17 -11.71 0.97
N LEU A 25 -4.04 -11.30 1.57
CA LEU A 25 -3.59 -11.81 2.86
C LEU A 25 -4.49 -11.35 4.02
N SER A 26 -5.21 -10.23 3.84
CA SER A 26 -6.09 -9.62 4.83
C SER A 26 -7.55 -10.02 4.62
N TYR A 27 -7.82 -11.32 4.80
CA TYR A 27 -9.09 -11.96 4.48
C TYR A 27 -10.36 -11.24 5.00
N ASN A 28 -10.27 -10.55 6.14
CA ASN A 28 -11.43 -9.94 6.83
C ASN A 28 -11.43 -8.40 6.87
N ARG A 29 -10.49 -7.70 6.22
CA ARG A 29 -10.42 -6.22 6.31
C ARG A 29 -10.17 -5.59 4.96
N ALA A 30 -11.09 -4.75 4.51
CA ALA A 30 -10.85 -3.84 3.40
C ALA A 30 -9.86 -2.75 3.86
N ILE A 31 -8.61 -2.84 3.43
CA ILE A 31 -7.53 -1.93 3.83
C ILE A 31 -7.41 -0.78 2.84
N PHE A 32 -7.58 -1.08 1.56
CA PHE A 32 -7.46 -0.10 0.49
C PHE A 32 -8.81 0.09 -0.20
N PRO A 33 -9.40 1.30 -0.18
CA PRO A 33 -10.63 1.56 -0.90
C PRO A 33 -10.42 1.36 -2.40
N GLY A 34 -11.35 0.66 -3.05
CA GLY A 34 -11.30 0.39 -4.49
C GLY A 34 -10.41 -0.79 -4.91
N ILE A 35 -9.62 -1.38 -4.01
CA ILE A 35 -8.87 -2.60 -4.29
C ILE A 35 -9.76 -3.79 -3.96
N LYS A 36 -10.09 -4.58 -4.99
CA LYS A 36 -10.87 -5.81 -4.79
C LYS A 36 -9.92 -6.94 -4.36
N PRO A 37 -10.32 -7.78 -3.39
CA PRO A 37 -9.57 -8.98 -3.08
C PRO A 37 -9.56 -9.90 -4.30
N ARG A 38 -8.42 -10.55 -4.53
CA ARG A 38 -8.30 -11.56 -5.58
C ARG A 38 -9.28 -12.71 -5.31
N PRO A 39 -9.96 -13.25 -6.33
CA PRO A 39 -10.84 -14.41 -6.16
C PRO A 39 -10.10 -15.62 -5.58
N TRP A 40 -10.81 -16.43 -4.81
CA TRP A 40 -10.30 -17.71 -4.31
C TRP A 40 -9.83 -18.61 -5.45
N GLY A 41 -8.69 -19.29 -5.25
CA GLY A 41 -8.10 -20.20 -6.25
C GLY A 41 -7.36 -19.51 -7.40
N GLN A 42 -7.25 -18.17 -7.38
CA GLN A 42 -6.33 -17.44 -8.24
C GLN A 42 -5.09 -17.04 -7.45
N ASP A 43 -4.07 -17.87 -7.50
CA ASP A 43 -2.79 -17.56 -6.86
C ASP A 43 -2.02 -16.49 -7.62
N PHE A 44 -1.10 -15.83 -6.93
CA PHE A 44 -0.16 -14.91 -7.56
C PHE A 44 0.90 -15.70 -8.34
N SER A 45 1.07 -15.36 -9.61
CA SER A 45 2.13 -15.90 -10.45
C SER A 45 3.50 -15.49 -9.93
N ARG A 46 4.54 -16.23 -10.32
CA ARG A 46 5.92 -15.91 -9.91
C ARG A 46 6.34 -14.49 -10.32
N SER A 47 6.01 -14.10 -11.54
CA SER A 47 6.27 -12.74 -12.05
C SER A 47 5.55 -11.65 -11.25
N GLU A 48 4.31 -11.88 -10.81
CA GLU A 48 3.61 -10.92 -9.95
C GLU A 48 4.28 -10.83 -8.57
N LEU A 49 4.70 -11.95 -8.00
CA LEU A 49 5.43 -11.97 -6.73
C LEU A 49 6.77 -11.22 -6.82
N ASP A 50 7.49 -11.36 -7.94
CA ASP A 50 8.74 -10.62 -8.17
C ASP A 50 8.48 -9.10 -8.28
N LEU A 51 7.38 -8.68 -8.92
CA LEU A 51 6.94 -7.27 -8.96
C LEU A 51 6.54 -6.74 -7.58
N ILE A 52 5.85 -7.55 -6.78
CA ILE A 52 5.48 -7.23 -5.39
C ILE A 52 6.73 -7.03 -4.55
N GLN A 53 7.71 -7.92 -4.66
CA GLN A 53 8.98 -7.81 -3.93
C GLN A 53 9.77 -6.57 -4.37
N LEU A 54 9.79 -6.25 -5.67
CA LEU A 54 10.42 -5.04 -6.20
C LEU A 54 9.77 -3.78 -5.61
N GLU A 55 8.44 -3.73 -5.56
CA GLU A 55 7.73 -2.58 -5.00
C GLU A 55 7.96 -2.44 -3.49
N LEU A 56 8.02 -3.54 -2.75
CA LEU A 56 8.39 -3.52 -1.34
C LEU A 56 9.81 -2.98 -1.13
N SER A 57 10.77 -3.35 -1.99
CA SER A 57 12.13 -2.78 -1.93
C SER A 57 12.08 -1.26 -2.04
N ARG A 58 11.33 -0.71 -3.01
CA ARG A 58 11.18 0.74 -3.18
C ARG A 58 10.50 1.44 -2.01
N LEU A 59 9.62 0.74 -1.29
CA LEU A 59 9.00 1.27 -0.06
C LEU A 59 10.00 1.29 1.09
N VAL A 60 10.75 0.20 1.25
CA VAL A 60 11.79 0.06 2.28
C VAL A 60 12.90 1.10 2.06
N ASP A 61 13.29 1.35 0.81
CA ASP A 61 14.28 2.39 0.46
C ASP A 61 13.83 3.81 0.83
N ARG A 62 12.52 4.03 0.99
CA ARG A 62 11.92 5.30 1.43
C ARG A 62 11.57 5.32 2.92
N ALA A 63 11.75 4.20 3.61
CA ALA A 63 11.44 4.10 5.02
C ALA A 63 12.43 4.93 5.86
N ASN A 64 12.01 5.37 7.04
CA ASN A 64 12.86 6.17 7.91
C ASN A 64 13.75 5.27 8.75
N ASP A 65 15.07 5.34 8.55
CA ASP A 65 16.08 4.52 9.26
C ASP A 65 16.06 4.64 10.79
N LYS A 66 15.38 5.64 11.37
CA LYS A 66 15.22 5.78 12.83
C LYS A 66 13.98 5.05 13.34
N THR A 67 12.87 5.13 12.63
CA THR A 67 11.59 4.57 13.09
C THR A 67 11.31 3.18 12.54
N ASP A 68 11.86 2.85 11.37
CA ASP A 68 11.45 1.69 10.56
C ASP A 68 12.53 0.59 10.55
N GLN A 69 13.46 0.62 11.51
CA GLN A 69 14.62 -0.28 11.55
C GLN A 69 14.24 -1.77 11.52
N LEU A 70 13.18 -2.15 12.22
CA LEU A 70 12.75 -3.55 12.27
C LEU A 70 12.21 -4.02 10.92
N LEU A 71 11.45 -3.16 10.23
CA LEU A 71 10.96 -3.42 8.87
C LEU A 71 12.14 -3.59 7.91
N ILE A 72 13.09 -2.66 7.93
CA ILE A 72 14.27 -2.68 7.04
C ILE A 72 15.13 -3.94 7.31
N ARG A 73 15.47 -4.21 8.57
CA ARG A 73 16.28 -5.37 8.94
C ARG A 73 15.62 -6.68 8.56
N THR A 74 14.30 -6.78 8.70
CA THR A 74 13.59 -8.02 8.36
C THR A 74 13.43 -8.17 6.85
N PHE A 75 13.22 -7.07 6.11
CA PHE A 75 13.18 -7.09 4.65
C PHE A 75 14.49 -7.60 4.06
N ASN A 76 15.64 -7.17 4.59
CA ASN A 76 16.96 -7.61 4.15
C ASN A 76 17.25 -9.11 4.37
N ARG A 77 16.40 -9.81 5.14
CA ARG A 77 16.48 -11.25 5.35
C ARG A 77 15.53 -12.04 4.44
N LEU A 78 14.70 -11.37 3.63
CA LEU A 78 13.82 -12.06 2.70
C LEU A 78 14.59 -12.97 1.75
N GLY A 79 14.06 -14.17 1.53
CA GLY A 79 14.71 -15.21 0.74
C GLY A 79 15.64 -16.12 1.54
N GLN A 80 15.93 -15.79 2.80
CA GLN A 80 16.55 -16.74 3.74
C GLN A 80 15.53 -17.79 4.19
N PRO A 81 15.97 -19.00 4.59
CA PRO A 81 15.09 -20.01 5.18
C PRO A 81 14.29 -19.43 6.35
N GLY A 82 12.96 -19.60 6.33
CA GLY A 82 12.04 -19.08 7.35
C GLY A 82 11.59 -17.62 7.13
N PHE A 83 12.15 -16.90 6.14
CA PHE A 83 11.79 -15.51 5.82
C PHE A 83 11.10 -15.44 4.45
N HIS A 84 9.80 -15.73 4.45
CA HIS A 84 8.97 -15.72 3.25
C HIS A 84 8.20 -14.41 3.09
N LEU A 85 7.93 -14.03 1.84
CA LEU A 85 7.25 -12.80 1.47
C LEU A 85 5.89 -12.61 2.18
N HIS A 86 5.05 -13.65 2.23
CA HIS A 86 3.73 -13.56 2.87
C HIS A 86 3.85 -13.28 4.38
N TRP A 87 4.79 -13.91 5.09
CA TRP A 87 5.02 -13.66 6.51
C TRP A 87 5.48 -12.24 6.77
N PHE A 88 6.40 -11.73 5.94
CA PHE A 88 6.85 -10.34 6.02
C PHE A 88 5.68 -9.36 5.84
N VAL A 89 4.86 -9.56 4.79
CA VAL A 89 3.73 -8.67 4.51
C VAL A 89 2.68 -8.71 5.62
N ILE A 90 2.39 -9.88 6.18
CA ILE A 90 1.48 -10.01 7.34
C ILE A 90 2.03 -9.29 8.56
N GLN A 91 3.32 -9.48 8.86
CA GLN A 91 3.95 -8.91 10.05
C GLN A 91 4.03 -7.37 10.00
N PHE A 92 4.42 -6.80 8.86
CA PHE A 92 4.65 -5.36 8.70
C PHE A 92 3.51 -4.66 7.95
N GLN A 93 2.32 -5.26 7.92
CA GLN A 93 1.19 -4.76 7.15
C GLN A 93 0.88 -3.28 7.42
N ALA A 94 0.82 -2.88 8.69
CA ALA A 94 0.50 -1.49 9.06
C ALA A 94 1.57 -0.50 8.57
N ASP A 95 2.84 -0.86 8.69
CA ASP A 95 3.96 -0.03 8.21
C ASP A 95 3.98 0.07 6.69
N ILE A 96 3.75 -1.05 5.99
CA ILE A 96 3.67 -1.07 4.52
C ILE A 96 2.49 -0.20 4.05
N VAL A 97 1.33 -0.28 4.70
CA VAL A 97 0.17 0.56 4.38
C VAL A 97 0.47 2.04 4.62
N ARG A 98 1.15 2.36 5.74
CA ARG A 98 1.60 3.73 6.05
C ARG A 98 2.56 4.26 5.00
N LEU A 99 3.52 3.46 4.53
CA LEU A 99 4.48 3.85 3.50
C LEU A 99 3.84 3.95 2.10
N LEU A 100 2.79 3.16 1.84
CA LEU A 100 2.02 3.19 0.58
C LEU A 100 1.04 4.36 0.49
N THR A 101 0.60 4.88 1.64
CA THR A 101 -0.35 5.99 1.70
C THR A 101 0.48 7.26 1.82
N PRO A 102 0.50 8.13 0.79
CA PRO A 102 1.14 9.42 0.96
C PRO A 102 0.50 10.10 2.17
N SER A 103 1.32 10.51 3.13
CA SER A 103 0.83 11.35 4.21
C SER A 103 0.17 12.55 3.55
N ILE A 104 -1.13 12.72 3.75
CA ILE A 104 -1.75 14.02 3.53
C ILE A 104 -1.03 14.94 4.50
N ASP A 105 -0.13 15.76 3.98
CA ASP A 105 0.49 16.81 4.78
C ASP A 105 -0.62 17.81 5.10
N LEU A 106 -1.16 17.75 6.32
CA LEU A 106 -2.21 18.65 6.77
C LEU A 106 -1.74 20.12 6.74
N SER A 107 -0.43 20.38 6.69
CA SER A 107 0.08 21.74 6.47
C SER A 107 -0.18 22.26 5.05
N THR A 108 -0.42 21.38 4.07
CA THR A 108 -0.83 21.75 2.70
C THR A 108 -2.35 21.97 2.55
N LEU A 109 -3.14 21.51 3.53
CA LEU A 109 -4.59 21.73 3.61
C LEU A 109 -4.97 22.93 4.49
N TYR A 110 -3.99 23.55 5.16
CA TYR A 110 -4.18 24.78 5.92
C TYR A 110 -4.25 25.97 4.95
N ASP A 111 -5.34 26.06 4.20
CA ASP A 111 -5.70 27.31 3.52
C ASP A 111 -6.29 28.26 4.58
N PRO A 112 -5.64 29.40 4.90
CA PRO A 112 -6.17 30.36 5.87
C PRO A 112 -7.56 30.90 5.48
N VAL A 113 -7.98 30.75 4.22
CA VAL A 113 -9.31 31.14 3.76
C VAL A 113 -10.41 30.22 4.31
N LEU A 114 -10.18 28.90 4.42
CA LEU A 114 -11.19 27.96 4.93
C LEU A 114 -11.37 28.06 6.45
N ALA A 115 -10.30 28.38 7.19
CA ALA A 115 -10.37 28.64 8.63
C ALA A 115 -11.21 29.89 8.96
N ALA A 116 -11.17 30.92 8.09
CA ALA A 116 -11.97 32.13 8.25
C ALA A 116 -13.48 31.89 7.98
N VAL A 117 -13.81 30.93 7.10
CA VAL A 117 -15.21 30.55 6.82
C VAL A 117 -15.83 29.76 7.99
N SER A 118 -15.07 28.90 8.67
CA SER A 118 -15.56 28.22 9.87
C SER A 118 -15.82 29.17 11.05
N LEU A 119 -14.99 30.20 11.24
CA LEU A 119 -15.17 31.20 12.30
C LEU A 119 -16.36 32.15 12.05
N THR A 120 -16.77 32.33 10.79
CA THR A 120 -17.94 33.16 10.46
C THR A 120 -19.26 32.40 10.61
N ILE A 121 -19.27 31.07 10.43
CA ILE A 121 -20.49 30.26 10.60
C ILE A 121 -20.87 30.14 12.09
N GLU A 122 -19.89 29.97 12.99
CA GLU A 122 -20.18 29.90 14.44
C GLU A 122 -20.69 31.22 15.04
N GLN A 123 -20.45 32.37 14.38
CA GLN A 123 -20.95 33.66 14.85
C GLN A 123 -22.36 34.01 14.34
N VAL A 124 -22.89 33.29 13.36
CA VAL A 124 -24.24 33.53 12.82
C VAL A 124 -25.31 32.72 13.57
N GLU A 125 -24.95 31.67 14.30
CA GLU A 125 -25.89 30.90 15.13
C GLU A 125 -26.14 31.51 16.53
N TYR A 126 -25.55 32.68 16.84
CA TYR A 126 -25.72 33.37 18.12
C TYR A 126 -26.22 34.83 18.01
N LEU A 127 -26.91 35.18 16.92
CA LEU A 127 -27.65 36.45 16.79
C LEU A 127 -29.12 36.24 16.43
#